data_AF-A0A9K3KBA2-F1
#
_entry.id   AF-A0A9K3KBA2-F1
#
_cell.length_a   1.000
_cell.length_b   1.000
_cell.length_c   1.000
_cell.angle_alpha   90.00
_cell.angle_beta   90.00
_cell.angle_gamma   90.00
#
_symmetry.space_group_name_H-M   'P 1'
#
loop_
_entity.id
_entity.type
_entity.pdbx_description
1 polymer ?
#
loop_
_entity_poly.entity_id
_entity_poly.type
_entity_poly.pdbx_seq_one_letter_code
_entity_poly.pdbx_strand_id
1 'polypeptide(L)'
;MDSYRAEAYGKCSILQFLFLLREYFDLTLESMHVYCDNEALVENVNNAREQSRPQFPNDALKASWDVLQAVVRFAKLLPQITFHHIRAHQDTQVALNKLKRPAKLKVQADKLAANYQPLSSHKNTRAPMIEGTHCHLIYDGQTVASKHRKHIRDHRRTKELKTYIQSRRQ
;
A
#
# COMPACT_ATOMS: atom_id res chain seq x y z
N MET A 1 2.88 7.09 -7.55
CA MET A 1 2.41 6.05 -6.61
C MET A 1 1.33 5.25 -7.32
N ASP A 2 1.35 3.92 -7.27
CA ASP A 2 0.33 3.08 -7.91
C ASP A 2 -0.91 2.88 -7.01
N SER A 3 -2.00 2.34 -7.57
CA SER A 3 -3.26 2.10 -6.85
C SER A 3 -3.09 1.15 -5.66
N TYR A 4 -2.27 0.10 -5.81
CA TYR A 4 -2.02 -0.87 -4.75
C TYR A 4 -1.43 -0.19 -3.52
N ARG A 5 -0.40 0.63 -3.71
CA ARG A 5 0.23 1.39 -2.64
C ARG A 5 -0.71 2.42 -2.06
N ALA A 6 -1.48 3.15 -2.88
CA ALA A 6 -2.42 4.14 -2.39
C ALA A 6 -3.44 3.51 -1.43
N GLU A 7 -4.02 2.37 -1.80
CA GLU A 7 -4.93 1.62 -0.92
C GLU A 7 -4.22 1.08 0.32
N ALA A 8 -3.02 0.50 0.16
CA ALA A 8 -2.24 -0.01 1.30
C ALA A 8 -1.88 1.08 2.30
N TYR A 9 -1.52 2.29 1.84
CA TYR A 9 -1.32 3.46 2.69
C TYR A 9 -2.59 3.87 3.40
N GLY A 10 -3.74 3.87 2.70
CA GLY A 10 -5.04 4.14 3.32
C GLY A 10 -5.40 3.14 4.42
N LYS A 11 -5.05 1.85 4.25
CA LYS A 11 -5.24 0.84 5.31
C LYS A 11 -4.23 1.00 6.44
N CYS A 12 -2.98 1.28 6.11
CA CYS A 12 -1.93 1.50 7.11
C CYS A 12 -2.27 2.69 8.01
N SER A 13 -2.75 3.80 7.43
CA SER A 13 -3.06 5.02 8.19
C SER A 13 -4.21 4.81 9.18
N ILE A 14 -5.30 4.14 8.78
CA ILE A 14 -6.43 3.90 9.69
C ILE A 14 -6.06 2.90 10.80
N LEU A 15 -5.29 1.86 10.48
CA LEU A 15 -4.84 0.89 11.50
C LEU A 15 -3.87 1.53 12.49
N GLN A 16 -2.93 2.34 11.99
CA GLN A 16 -2.03 3.08 12.85
C GLN A 16 -2.79 4.08 13.72
N PHE A 17 -3.78 4.80 13.18
CA PHE A 17 -4.62 5.70 13.95
C PHE A 17 -5.37 4.98 15.08
N LEU A 18 -5.99 3.83 14.77
CA LEU A 18 -6.68 3.01 15.77
C LEU A 18 -5.72 2.49 16.85
N PHE A 19 -4.51 2.07 16.45
CA PHE A 19 -3.48 1.64 17.38
C PHE A 19 -3.10 2.77 18.34
N LEU A 20 -2.81 3.96 17.81
CA LEU A 20 -2.48 5.14 18.62
C LEU A 20 -3.64 5.55 19.53
N LEU A 21 -4.88 5.50 19.04
CA LEU A 21 -6.06 5.78 19.87
C LEU A 21 -6.14 4.86 21.09
N ARG A 22 -5.92 3.55 20.89
CA ARG A 22 -5.88 2.58 21.98
C ARG A 22 -4.73 2.87 22.94
N GLU A 23 -3.53 3.08 22.43
CA GLU A 23 -2.32 3.27 23.27
C GLU A 23 -2.36 4.55 24.10
N TYR A 24 -2.88 5.65 23.55
CA TYR A 24 -2.85 6.95 24.24
C TYR A 24 -4.11 7.25 25.06
N PHE A 25 -5.24 6.63 24.75
CA PHE A 25 -6.52 6.91 25.41
C PHE A 25 -7.10 5.70 26.16
N ASP A 26 -6.35 4.61 26.29
CA ASP A 26 -6.75 3.37 26.96
C ASP A 26 -8.12 2.84 26.48
N LEU A 27 -8.37 2.98 25.18
CA LEU A 27 -9.63 2.57 24.56
C LEU A 27 -9.63 1.07 24.29
N THR A 28 -10.65 0.37 24.80
CA THR A 28 -10.93 -1.00 24.39
C THR A 28 -11.53 -1.01 22.99
N LEU A 29 -10.81 -1.59 22.03
CA LEU A 29 -11.29 -1.79 20.68
C LEU A 29 -11.89 -3.19 20.53
N GLU A 30 -13.02 -3.30 19.83
CA GLU A 30 -13.63 -4.57 19.46
C GLU A 30 -12.99 -5.15 18.19
N SER A 31 -13.45 -6.35 17.79
CA SER A 31 -13.07 -6.92 16.50
C SER A 31 -13.58 -6.05 15.35
N MET A 32 -12.79 -5.95 14.29
CA MET A 32 -13.06 -5.02 13.19
C MET A 32 -12.93 -5.68 11.83
N HIS A 33 -13.77 -5.21 10.91
CA HIS A 33 -13.74 -5.60 9.51
C HIS A 33 -13.14 -4.48 8.67
N VAL A 34 -12.07 -4.79 7.95
CA VAL A 34 -11.41 -3.86 7.03
C VAL A 34 -11.74 -4.27 5.60
N TYR A 35 -12.42 -3.39 4.87
CA TYR A 35 -12.81 -3.62 3.48
C TYR A 35 -11.84 -2.91 2.53
N CYS A 36 -11.38 -3.60 1.49
CA CYS A 36 -10.49 -3.09 0.44
C CYS A 36 -10.98 -3.54 -0.92
N ASP A 37 -10.84 -2.71 -1.96
CA ASP A 37 -11.19 -3.06 -3.33
C ASP A 37 -10.03 -3.61 -4.16
N ASN A 38 -8.81 -3.54 -3.64
CA ASN A 38 -7.69 -4.31 -4.14
C ASN A 38 -7.64 -5.73 -3.55
N GLU A 39 -8.13 -6.69 -4.33
CA GLU A 39 -8.12 -8.11 -3.98
C GLU A 39 -6.72 -8.63 -3.67
N ALA A 40 -5.72 -8.30 -4.50
CA ALA A 40 -4.34 -8.72 -4.30
C ALA A 40 -3.74 -8.19 -2.99
N LEU A 41 -4.16 -7.00 -2.53
CA LEU A 41 -3.74 -6.47 -1.23
C LEU A 41 -4.33 -7.30 -0.09
N VAL A 42 -5.62 -7.63 -0.15
CA VAL A 42 -6.30 -8.45 0.85
C VAL A 42 -5.64 -9.83 0.95
N GLU A 43 -5.42 -10.48 -0.20
CA GLU A 43 -4.73 -11.77 -0.27
C GLU A 43 -3.32 -11.69 0.32
N ASN A 44 -2.52 -10.70 -0.09
CA ASN A 44 -1.15 -10.54 0.39
C ASN A 44 -1.10 -10.29 1.91
N VAL A 45 -2.03 -9.50 2.46
CA VAL A 45 -2.11 -9.25 3.91
C VAL A 45 -2.48 -10.53 4.66
N ASN A 46 -3.51 -11.25 4.20
CA ASN A 46 -3.95 -12.49 4.85
C ASN A 46 -2.85 -13.56 4.78
N ASN A 47 -2.26 -13.78 3.61
CA ASN A 47 -1.14 -14.70 3.42
C ASN A 47 0.05 -14.36 4.33
N ALA A 48 0.41 -13.08 4.46
CA ALA A 48 1.50 -12.65 5.33
C ALA A 48 1.20 -12.80 6.83
N ARG A 49 -0.08 -12.79 7.22
CA ARG A 49 -0.51 -13.02 8.61
C ARG A 49 -0.49 -14.51 8.97
N GLU A 50 -0.88 -15.37 8.03
CA GLU A 50 -0.94 -16.82 8.18
C GLU A 50 0.40 -17.51 7.91
N GLN A 51 1.37 -16.79 7.36
CA GLN A 51 2.69 -17.33 7.04
C GLN A 51 3.40 -17.89 8.29
N SER A 52 3.65 -19.21 8.28
CA SER A 52 4.36 -19.92 9.35
C SER A 52 5.88 -19.86 9.23
N ARG A 53 6.41 -19.68 8.01
CA ARG A 53 7.86 -19.59 7.79
C ARG A 53 8.41 -18.24 8.28
N PRO A 54 9.67 -18.20 8.77
CA PRO A 54 10.32 -16.95 9.14
C PRO A 54 10.45 -16.00 7.94
N GLN A 55 10.55 -14.70 8.25
CA GLN A 55 10.82 -13.66 7.26
C GLN A 55 12.32 -13.67 6.92
N PHE A 56 12.65 -13.69 5.63
CA PHE A 56 14.04 -13.64 5.17
C PHE A 56 14.37 -12.27 4.60
N PRO A 57 15.65 -11.84 4.59
CA PRO A 57 16.04 -10.54 4.02
C PRO A 57 15.57 -10.32 2.57
N ASN A 58 15.48 -11.39 1.78
CA ASN A 58 14.97 -11.33 0.41
C ASN A 58 13.49 -10.96 0.30
N ASP A 59 12.69 -11.17 1.36
CA ASP A 59 11.29 -10.75 1.38
C ASP A 59 11.16 -9.23 1.26
N ALA A 60 12.10 -8.47 1.82
CA ALA A 60 12.12 -7.01 1.73
C ALA A 60 12.31 -6.47 0.30
N LEU A 61 12.73 -7.31 -0.65
CA LEU A 61 12.88 -6.94 -2.06
C LEU A 61 11.59 -7.09 -2.87
N LYS A 62 10.54 -7.70 -2.29
CA LYS A 62 9.23 -7.86 -2.93
C LYS A 62 8.59 -6.50 -3.18
N ALA A 63 7.72 -6.45 -4.19
CA ALA A 63 7.02 -5.23 -4.54
C ALA A 63 6.14 -4.75 -3.39
N SER A 64 6.27 -3.46 -3.03
CA SER A 64 5.49 -2.80 -1.99
C SER A 64 5.55 -3.49 -0.62
N TRP A 65 6.66 -4.21 -0.35
CA TRP A 65 6.84 -4.92 0.90
C TRP A 65 6.80 -3.99 2.10
N ASP A 66 7.39 -2.80 1.98
CA ASP A 66 7.44 -1.75 3.00
C ASP A 66 6.04 -1.39 3.56
N VAL A 67 5.07 -1.11 2.69
CA VAL A 67 3.72 -0.74 3.13
C VAL A 67 2.91 -1.98 3.53
N LEU A 68 3.12 -3.12 2.87
CA LEU A 68 2.45 -4.37 3.21
C LEU A 68 2.81 -4.82 4.63
N GLN A 69 4.10 -4.80 4.98
CA GLN A 69 4.54 -5.20 6.31
C GLN A 69 3.99 -4.28 7.40
N ALA A 70 3.84 -2.98 7.11
CA ALA A 70 3.30 -2.02 8.06
C ALA A 70 1.82 -2.31 8.34
N VAL A 71 1.03 -2.58 7.29
CA VAL A 71 -0.37 -3.02 7.42
C VAL A 71 -0.46 -4.30 8.25
N VAL A 72 0.36 -5.31 7.94
CA VAL A 72 0.37 -6.59 8.67
C VAL A 72 0.77 -6.40 10.13
N ARG A 73 1.75 -5.55 10.41
CA ARG A 73 2.20 -5.24 11.77
C ARG A 73 1.07 -4.62 12.59
N PHE A 74 0.45 -3.53 12.13
CA PHE A 74 -0.62 -2.89 12.88
C PHE A 74 -1.86 -3.79 13.01
N ALA A 75 -2.18 -4.60 11.99
CA ALA A 75 -3.26 -5.58 12.07
C ALA A 75 -3.02 -6.68 13.12
N LYS A 76 -1.76 -6.99 13.46
CA LYS A 76 -1.41 -7.95 14.53
C LYS A 76 -1.42 -7.32 15.93
N LEU A 77 -1.21 -6.00 16.02
CA LEU A 77 -1.21 -5.27 17.30
C LEU A 77 -2.63 -4.91 17.77
N LEU A 78 -3.58 -4.82 16.85
CA LEU A 78 -4.98 -4.53 17.14
C LEU A 78 -5.76 -5.81 17.50
N PRO A 79 -6.89 -5.68 18.23
CA PRO A 79 -7.88 -6.76 18.39
C PRO A 79 -8.35 -7.30 17.04
N GLN A 80 -8.92 -8.50 17.03
CA GLN A 80 -9.16 -9.31 15.82
C GLN A 80 -9.60 -8.49 14.59
N ILE A 81 -8.66 -8.29 13.65
CA ILE A 81 -8.90 -7.67 12.34
C ILE A 81 -9.17 -8.74 11.30
N THR A 82 -10.25 -8.58 10.53
CA THR A 82 -10.54 -9.40 9.35
C THR A 82 -10.57 -8.53 8.10
N PHE A 83 -9.73 -8.86 7.12
CA PHE A 83 -9.69 -8.16 5.83
C PHE A 83 -10.65 -8.82 4.84
N HIS A 84 -11.42 -8.00 4.15
CA HIS A 84 -12.40 -8.43 3.15
C HIS A 84 -12.17 -7.69 1.84
N HIS A 85 -12.19 -8.44 0.74
CA HIS A 85 -12.30 -7.84 -0.58
C HIS A 85 -13.74 -7.36 -0.80
N ILE A 86 -13.89 -6.14 -1.31
CA ILE A 86 -15.17 -5.60 -1.78
C ILE A 86 -15.03 -5.06 -3.19
N ARG A 87 -15.95 -5.42 -4.08
CA ARG A 87 -15.91 -4.97 -5.47
C ARG A 87 -15.99 -3.44 -5.54
N ALA A 88 -15.15 -2.84 -6.38
CA ALA A 88 -15.23 -1.41 -6.66
C ALA A 88 -16.53 -1.03 -7.40
N HIS A 89 -16.98 0.21 -7.22
CA HIS A 89 -18.03 0.86 -8.02
C HIS A 89 -19.35 0.07 -8.15
N GLN A 90 -19.79 -0.60 -7.08
CA GLN A 90 -21.08 -1.31 -7.08
C GLN A 90 -22.29 -0.36 -7.27
N ASP A 91 -22.10 0.94 -7.02
CA ASP A 91 -23.07 2.00 -7.25
C ASP A 91 -23.36 2.29 -8.73
N THR A 92 -22.51 1.81 -9.65
CA THR A 92 -22.76 1.92 -11.10
C THR A 92 -23.88 0.99 -11.59
N GLN A 93 -24.12 -0.11 -10.87
CA GLN A 93 -25.11 -1.13 -11.24
C GLN A 93 -26.29 -1.18 -10.29
N VAL A 94 -26.10 -0.75 -9.03
CA VAL A 94 -27.12 -0.84 -7.98
C VAL A 94 -27.25 0.53 -7.30
N ALA A 95 -28.49 1.02 -7.21
CA ALA A 95 -28.77 2.29 -6.53
C ALA A 95 -28.23 2.30 -5.09
N LEU A 96 -27.66 3.44 -4.66
CA LEU A 96 -26.98 3.57 -3.37
C LEU A 96 -27.80 3.08 -2.18
N ASN A 97 -29.11 3.34 -2.16
CA ASN A 97 -30.01 2.91 -1.09
C ASN A 97 -30.12 1.38 -0.97
N LYS A 98 -29.96 0.64 -2.07
CA LYS A 98 -30.01 -0.83 -2.15
C LYS A 98 -28.66 -1.52 -1.85
N LEU A 99 -27.58 -0.76 -1.76
CA LEU A 99 -26.27 -1.32 -1.43
C LEU A 99 -26.19 -1.80 0.02
N LYS A 100 -25.46 -2.90 0.24
CA LYS A 100 -25.06 -3.35 1.59
C LYS A 100 -24.19 -2.26 2.25
N ARG A 101 -24.19 -2.22 3.59
CA ARG A 101 -23.46 -1.20 4.37
C ARG A 101 -21.98 -1.05 3.97
N PRO A 102 -21.18 -2.14 3.79
CA PRO A 102 -19.78 -2.01 3.35
C PRO A 102 -19.62 -1.29 2.01
N ALA A 103 -20.51 -1.58 1.05
CA ALA A 103 -20.47 -0.95 -0.27
C ALA A 103 -20.85 0.53 -0.22
N LYS A 104 -21.81 0.91 0.63
CA LYS A 104 -22.15 2.32 0.88
C LYS A 104 -20.95 3.09 1.45
N LEU A 105 -20.28 2.53 2.44
CA LEU A 105 -19.08 3.12 3.06
C LEU A 105 -17.93 3.23 2.05
N LYS A 106 -17.76 2.23 1.18
CA LYS A 106 -16.77 2.25 0.10
C LYS A 106 -17.00 3.43 -0.85
N VAL A 107 -18.23 3.61 -1.33
CA VAL A 107 -18.58 4.75 -2.20
C VAL A 107 -18.31 6.09 -1.52
N GLN A 108 -18.59 6.19 -0.21
CA GLN A 108 -18.25 7.40 0.55
C GLN A 108 -16.73 7.62 0.63
N ALA A 109 -15.96 6.56 0.90
CA ALA A 109 -14.50 6.62 0.94
C ALA A 109 -13.91 7.05 -0.42
N ASP A 110 -14.42 6.49 -1.53
CA ASP A 110 -14.00 6.88 -2.89
C ASP A 110 -14.30 8.36 -3.17
N LYS A 111 -15.49 8.84 -2.78
CA LYS A 111 -15.86 10.25 -2.93
C LYS A 111 -14.93 11.16 -2.13
N LEU A 112 -14.59 10.79 -0.90
CA LEU A 112 -13.64 11.55 -0.08
C LEU A 112 -12.24 11.55 -0.70
N ALA A 113 -11.78 10.42 -1.21
CA ALA A 113 -10.50 10.31 -1.90
C ALA A 113 -10.46 11.15 -3.18
N ALA A 114 -11.51 11.07 -4.01
CA ALA A 114 -11.64 11.84 -5.25
C ALA A 114 -11.70 13.35 -4.99
N ASN A 115 -12.38 13.78 -3.93
CA ASN A 115 -12.44 15.19 -3.53
C ASN A 115 -11.08 15.71 -3.03
N TYR A 116 -10.29 14.86 -2.37
CA TYR A 116 -8.97 15.25 -1.86
C TYR A 116 -7.89 15.23 -2.95
N GLN A 117 -8.01 14.35 -3.95
CA GLN A 117 -7.03 14.18 -5.01
C GLN A 117 -6.59 15.50 -5.69
N PRO A 118 -7.50 16.40 -6.14
CA PRO A 118 -7.11 17.67 -6.76
C PRO A 118 -6.50 18.68 -5.78
N LEU A 119 -6.83 18.58 -4.48
CA LEU A 119 -6.26 19.43 -3.43
C LEU A 119 -4.83 19.01 -3.07
N SER A 120 -4.53 17.72 -3.26
CA SER A 120 -3.22 17.19 -2.97
C SER A 120 -2.27 17.52 -4.13
N SER A 121 -1.18 18.24 -3.84
CA SER A 121 -0.21 18.61 -4.87
C SER A 121 0.61 17.42 -5.42
N HIS A 122 0.37 16.19 -4.92
CA HIS A 122 1.07 14.94 -5.27
C HIS A 122 2.59 15.09 -5.45
N LYS A 123 3.24 16.03 -4.74
CA LYS A 123 4.67 16.35 -4.89
C LYS A 123 5.61 15.33 -4.26
N ASN A 124 5.09 14.31 -3.59
CA ASN A 124 5.90 13.33 -2.87
C ASN A 124 6.56 12.37 -3.87
N THR A 125 7.68 12.80 -4.45
CA THR A 125 8.60 11.94 -5.21
C THR A 125 9.21 10.87 -4.32
N ARG A 126 9.37 11.16 -3.02
CA ARG A 126 9.86 10.22 -2.01
C ARG A 126 8.72 9.72 -1.14
N ALA A 127 8.62 8.41 -0.98
CA ALA A 127 7.71 7.80 -0.03
C ALA A 127 8.18 8.11 1.40
N PRO A 128 7.26 8.38 2.34
CA PRO A 128 7.62 8.53 3.74
C PRO A 128 8.19 7.22 4.28
N MET A 129 9.18 7.31 5.16
CA MET A 129 9.66 6.17 5.92
C MET A 129 8.56 5.71 6.87
N ILE A 130 8.05 4.51 6.66
CA ILE A 130 7.02 3.89 7.50
C ILE A 130 7.73 3.05 8.56
N GLU A 131 7.16 2.97 9.75
CA GLU A 131 7.68 2.13 10.82
C GLU A 131 7.85 0.68 10.38
N GLY A 132 9.00 0.08 10.69
CA GLY A 132 9.44 -1.23 10.22
C GLY A 132 10.27 -1.19 8.92
N THR A 133 10.22 -0.10 8.16
CA THR A 133 11.08 0.10 7.00
C THR A 133 12.28 0.95 7.42
N HIS A 134 13.49 0.41 7.26
CA HIS A 134 14.72 1.09 7.72
C HIS A 134 15.45 1.85 6.63
N CYS A 135 15.24 1.49 5.37
CA CYS A 135 15.81 2.22 4.24
C CYS A 135 14.90 2.13 3.00
N HIS A 136 15.07 3.09 2.10
CA HIS A 136 14.49 3.07 0.76
C HIS A 136 15.60 3.13 -0.28
N LEU A 137 15.43 2.39 -1.38
CA LEU A 137 16.21 2.63 -2.57
C LEU A 137 15.65 3.87 -3.27
N ILE A 138 16.50 4.87 -3.50
CA ILE A 138 16.14 6.07 -4.26
C ILE A 138 16.80 6.01 -5.63
N TYR A 139 16.03 6.26 -6.68
CA TYR A 139 16.48 6.29 -8.06
C TYR A 139 15.86 7.49 -8.78
N ASP A 140 16.68 8.32 -9.44
CA ASP A 140 16.24 9.57 -10.10
C ASP A 140 15.34 10.45 -9.21
N GLY A 141 15.69 10.54 -7.92
CA GLY A 141 14.95 11.30 -6.92
C GLY A 141 13.64 10.66 -6.44
N GLN A 142 13.27 9.48 -6.95
CA GLN A 142 12.06 8.75 -6.62
C GLN A 142 12.33 7.50 -5.77
N THR A 143 11.40 7.15 -4.89
CA THR A 143 11.47 5.88 -4.14
C THR A 143 11.16 4.70 -5.06
N VAL A 144 12.07 3.72 -5.09
CA VAL A 144 11.86 2.43 -5.75
C VAL A 144 11.21 1.47 -4.76
N ALA A 145 9.95 1.12 -5.02
CA ALA A 145 9.18 0.20 -4.18
C ALA A 145 9.06 -1.21 -4.78
N SER A 146 9.62 -1.47 -5.96
CA SER A 146 9.57 -2.78 -6.62
C SER A 146 10.70 -2.95 -7.61
N LYS A 147 10.90 -4.18 -8.11
CA LYS A 147 11.86 -4.49 -9.18
C LYS A 147 13.27 -3.95 -8.91
N HIS A 148 13.69 -3.90 -7.64
CA HIS A 148 14.96 -3.32 -7.18
C HIS A 148 16.17 -3.77 -8.03
N ARG A 149 16.29 -5.08 -8.29
CA ARG A 149 17.37 -5.65 -9.11
C ARG A 149 17.38 -5.12 -10.53
N LYS A 150 16.21 -4.93 -11.15
CA LYS A 150 16.08 -4.38 -12.50
C LYS A 150 16.53 -2.92 -12.52
N HIS A 151 16.03 -2.09 -11.59
CA HIS A 151 16.45 -0.68 -11.49
C HIS A 151 17.97 -0.54 -11.32
N ILE A 152 18.59 -1.36 -10.46
CA ILE A 152 20.05 -1.36 -10.27
C ILE A 152 20.79 -1.76 -11.55
N ARG A 153 20.36 -2.84 -12.22
CA ARG A 153 21.00 -3.33 -13.45
C ARG A 153 20.86 -2.34 -14.61
N ASP A 154 19.66 -1.81 -14.81
CA ASP A 154 19.35 -0.86 -15.87
C ASP A 154 20.20 0.40 -15.64
N HIS A 155 20.24 0.94 -14.42
CA HIS A 155 21.06 2.11 -14.12
C HIS A 155 22.55 1.88 -14.41
N ARG A 156 23.11 0.76 -13.95
CA ARG A 156 24.51 0.41 -14.18
C ARG A 156 24.86 0.39 -15.67
N ARG A 157 23.98 -0.16 -16.50
CA ARG A 157 24.24 -0.37 -17.95
C ARG A 157 23.81 0.79 -18.84
N THR A 158 22.91 1.66 -18.37
CA THR A 158 22.27 2.69 -19.20
C THR A 158 23.29 3.63 -19.85
N LYS A 159 24.31 4.06 -19.11
CA LYS A 159 25.34 4.98 -19.64
C LYS A 159 26.12 4.33 -20.78
N GLU A 160 26.65 3.12 -20.54
CA GLU A 160 27.42 2.35 -21.53
C GLU A 160 26.58 2.03 -22.78
N LEU A 161 25.32 1.60 -22.60
CA LEU A 161 24.41 1.32 -23.72
C LEU A 161 24.12 2.58 -24.55
N LYS A 162 23.88 3.73 -23.90
CA LYS A 162 23.66 5.00 -24.61
C LYS A 162 24.86 5.39 -25.45
N THR A 163 26.07 5.28 -24.88
CA THR A 163 27.33 5.55 -25.60
C THR A 163 27.48 4.62 -26.81
N TYR A 164 27.24 3.31 -26.64
CA TYR A 164 27.32 2.33 -27.74
C TYR A 164 26.33 2.61 -28.88
N ILE A 165 25.09 2.98 -28.55
CA ILE A 165 24.06 3.30 -29.56
C ILE A 165 24.43 4.58 -30.31
N GLN A 166 24.95 5.60 -29.62
CA GLN A 166 25.39 6.85 -30.25
C GLN A 166 26.55 6.63 -31.22
N SER A 167 27.54 5.80 -30.86
CA SER A 167 28.68 5.50 -31.73
C SER A 167 28.32 4.67 -32.97
N ARG A 168 27.17 4.00 -33.00
CA ARG A 168 26.68 3.22 -34.15
C ARG A 168 25.84 4.03 -35.15
N ARG A 169 25.41 5.24 -34.78
CA ARG A 169 24.55 6.13 -35.59
C ARG A 169 25.34 7.29 -36.23
N GLN A 170 26.65 7.31 -36.08
CA GLN A 170 27.59 8.14 -36.84
C GLN A 170 28.16 7.31 -37.99
#